data_AF-A0A314ZQW0-F1
#
_entry.id   AF-A0A314ZQW0-F1
#
_cell.length_a   1.000
_cell.length_b   1.000
_cell.length_c   1.000
_cell.angle_alpha   90.00
_cell.angle_beta   90.00
_cell.angle_gamma   90.00
#
_symmetry.space_group_name_H-M   'P 1'
#
loop_
_entity.id
_entity.type
_entity.pdbx_description
1 polymer ?
#
loop_
_entity_poly.entity_id
_entity_poly.type
_entity_poly.pdbx_seq_one_letter_code
_entity_poly.pdbx_strand_id
1 'polypeptide(L)'
;MFRPDQIHGMSWIESVLYFEGLQVTQKTSCFSGLNHQEILKAKSDSVTEPISEAGLEDLWQKMLQLEASELILTPYGGRMSEISASETPFQHRKGNLFEIQYLVFWNDDKETEKNIGWLRRLYASMAPYVSKSPRAAYMNYRDLDLGRNKESIQAMQKQAFGV
;
A
#
# COMPACT_ATOMS: atom_id res chain seq x y z
N MET A 1 10.42 20.62 -13.86
CA MET A 1 10.56 21.79 -12.97
C MET A 1 9.15 22.20 -12.56
N PHE A 2 8.84 22.26 -11.27
CA PHE A 2 7.49 22.62 -10.79
C PHE A 2 7.21 24.11 -11.05
N ARG A 3 5.99 24.44 -11.43
CA ARG A 3 5.60 25.84 -11.65
C ARG A 3 5.28 26.51 -10.30
N PRO A 4 5.67 27.78 -10.06
CA PRO A 4 5.46 28.44 -8.77
C PRO A 4 3.99 28.51 -8.31
N ASP A 5 3.03 28.52 -9.24
CA ASP A 5 1.59 28.50 -8.98
C ASP A 5 1.07 27.17 -8.39
N GLN A 6 1.88 26.11 -8.42
CA GLN A 6 1.54 24.80 -7.86
C GLN A 6 2.04 24.61 -6.42
N ILE A 7 2.70 25.61 -5.82
CA ILE A 7 3.24 25.55 -4.46
C ILE A 7 2.35 26.36 -3.53
N HIS A 8 1.80 25.69 -2.51
CA HIS A 8 0.93 26.30 -1.51
C HIS A 8 1.61 26.28 -0.14
N GLY A 9 1.87 27.46 0.44
CA GLY A 9 2.39 27.58 1.81
C GLY A 9 1.29 27.35 2.83
N MET A 10 1.53 26.47 3.79
CA MET A 10 0.60 26.15 4.88
C MET A 10 1.37 25.67 6.13
N SER A 11 0.73 25.70 7.29
CA SER A 11 1.30 25.11 8.52
C SER A 11 1.31 23.58 8.45
N TRP A 12 2.11 22.92 9.31
CA TRP A 12 2.19 21.46 9.35
C TRP A 12 0.83 20.79 9.59
N ILE A 13 -0.02 21.33 10.47
CA ILE A 13 -1.34 20.75 10.74
C ILE A 13 -2.30 20.92 9.55
N GLU A 14 -2.18 22.03 8.80
CA GLU A 14 -2.96 22.23 7.58
C GLU A 14 -2.52 21.27 6.47
N SER A 15 -1.22 20.96 6.36
CA SER A 15 -0.75 19.98 5.39
C SER A 15 -1.24 18.57 5.69
N VAL A 16 -1.32 18.19 6.97
CA VAL A 16 -1.91 16.90 7.37
C VAL A 16 -3.36 16.80 6.88
N LEU A 17 -4.18 17.84 7.12
CA LEU A 17 -5.57 17.86 6.65
C LEU A 17 -5.66 17.86 5.12
N TYR A 18 -4.73 18.56 4.44
CA TYR A 18 -4.66 18.58 2.99
C TYR A 18 -4.42 17.18 2.39
N PHE A 19 -3.49 16.40 2.93
CA PHE A 19 -3.23 15.03 2.47
C PHE A 19 -4.40 14.07 2.72
N GLU A 20 -5.21 14.33 3.75
CA GLU A 20 -6.44 13.58 4.03
C GLU A 20 -7.64 14.06 3.20
N GLY A 21 -7.48 15.09 2.35
CA GLY A 21 -8.58 15.70 1.59
C GLY A 21 -9.59 16.46 2.44
N LEU A 22 -9.24 16.81 3.68
CA LEU A 22 -10.11 17.45 4.66
C LEU A 22 -9.95 18.98 4.65
N GLN A 23 -11.03 19.69 5.00
CA GLN A 23 -10.98 21.15 5.13
C GLN A 23 -10.51 21.59 6.53
N VAL A 24 -9.76 22.70 6.59
CA VAL A 24 -9.19 23.29 7.83
C VAL A 24 -10.26 23.64 8.87
N THR A 25 -11.51 23.83 8.48
CA THR A 25 -12.64 24.12 9.38
C THR A 25 -13.14 22.89 10.15
N GLN A 26 -12.74 21.66 9.78
CA GLN A 26 -13.20 20.40 10.39
C GLN A 26 -12.38 19.95 11.62
N LYS A 27 -11.59 20.86 12.22
CA LYS A 27 -10.49 20.64 13.18
C LYS A 27 -10.76 19.75 14.41
N THR A 28 -11.99 19.39 14.75
CA THR A 28 -12.29 18.61 15.96
C THR A 28 -13.21 17.41 15.77
N SER A 29 -13.95 17.31 14.65
CA SER A 29 -14.87 16.20 14.40
C SER A 29 -14.36 15.17 13.38
N CYS A 30 -13.26 15.41 12.68
CA CYS A 30 -12.73 14.50 11.67
C CYS A 30 -12.01 13.25 12.22
N PHE A 31 -11.64 13.24 13.51
CA PHE A 31 -11.02 12.07 14.16
C PHE A 31 -12.05 11.01 14.63
N SER A 32 -13.35 11.27 14.50
CA SER A 32 -14.35 10.21 14.63
C SER A 32 -14.30 9.37 13.35
N GLY A 33 -13.81 8.14 13.47
CA GLY A 33 -13.42 7.27 12.37
C GLY A 33 -14.28 7.35 11.11
N LEU A 34 -13.62 7.42 9.97
CA LEU A 34 -14.24 7.34 8.66
C LEU A 34 -14.95 5.98 8.54
N ASN A 35 -16.29 5.99 8.53
CA ASN A 35 -17.10 4.82 8.20
C ASN A 35 -16.96 4.51 6.71
N HIS A 36 -15.79 4.03 6.27
CA HIS A 36 -15.63 3.50 4.93
C HIS A 36 -16.20 2.08 4.90
N GLN A 37 -17.35 1.92 4.24
CA GLN A 37 -18.01 0.64 3.96
C GLN A 37 -17.42 -0.08 2.74
N GLU A 38 -16.33 0.41 2.16
CA GLU A 38 -15.69 -0.20 1.00
C GLU A 38 -14.86 -1.42 1.38
N ILE A 39 -15.05 -2.51 0.63
CA ILE A 39 -14.23 -3.70 0.73
C ILE A 39 -12.90 -3.40 0.03
N LEU A 40 -11.80 -3.75 0.68
CA LEU A 40 -10.45 -3.49 0.20
C LEU A 40 -9.63 -4.77 0.15
N LYS A 41 -8.82 -4.93 -0.90
CA LYS A 41 -7.65 -5.82 -0.91
C LYS A 41 -6.41 -5.00 -1.22
N ALA A 42 -5.38 -5.20 -0.39
CA ALA A 42 -4.08 -4.56 -0.53
C ALA A 42 -2.95 -5.57 -0.70
N LYS A 43 -1.87 -5.13 -1.36
CA LYS A 43 -0.55 -5.79 -1.40
C LYS A 43 0.55 -4.74 -1.36
N SER A 44 1.77 -5.13 -1.00
CA SER A 44 2.93 -4.24 -0.99
C SER A 44 4.19 -4.86 -1.57
N ASP A 45 5.05 -4.01 -2.11
CA ASP A 45 6.40 -4.35 -2.57
C ASP A 45 7.41 -3.28 -2.18
N SER A 46 8.68 -3.67 -2.12
CA SER A 46 9.82 -2.75 -2.00
C SER A 46 10.64 -2.78 -3.28
N VAL A 47 11.04 -1.60 -3.78
CA VAL A 47 11.83 -1.44 -5.00
C VAL A 47 13.25 -1.02 -4.65
N THR A 48 14.23 -1.83 -5.05
CA THR A 48 15.66 -1.60 -4.75
C THR A 48 16.47 -1.13 -5.95
N GLU A 49 15.92 -1.28 -7.17
CA GLU A 49 16.52 -0.83 -8.43
C GLU A 49 15.44 -0.14 -9.27
N PRO A 50 15.78 0.86 -10.09
CA PRO A 50 14.78 1.54 -10.92
C PRO A 50 14.03 0.57 -11.84
N ILE A 51 12.70 0.67 -11.84
CA ILE A 51 11.85 -0.09 -12.75
C ILE A 51 12.12 0.41 -14.17
N SER A 52 12.36 -0.50 -15.11
CA SER A 52 12.55 -0.17 -16.53
C SER A 52 11.31 0.54 -17.11
N GLU A 53 11.49 1.39 -18.12
CA GLU A 53 10.39 2.09 -18.81
C GLU A 53 9.30 1.13 -19.28
N ALA A 54 9.66 0.03 -19.95
CA ALA A 54 8.71 -1.01 -20.36
C ALA A 54 7.94 -1.65 -19.18
N GLY A 55 8.57 -1.75 -18.00
CA GLY A 55 7.92 -2.24 -16.78
C GLY A 55 6.93 -1.23 -16.20
N LEU A 56 7.24 0.06 -16.28
CA LEU A 56 6.32 1.13 -15.89
C LEU A 56 5.14 1.25 -16.85
N GLU A 57 5.39 1.09 -18.16
CA GLU A 57 4.33 1.04 -19.17
C GLU A 57 3.39 -0.15 -18.94
N ASP A 58 3.92 -1.34 -18.70
CA ASP A 58 3.10 -2.52 -18.40
C ASP A 58 2.27 -2.35 -17.12
N LEU A 59 2.87 -1.80 -16.06
CA LEU A 59 2.18 -1.43 -14.82
C LEU A 59 1.05 -0.44 -15.10
N TRP A 60 1.32 0.63 -15.84
CA TRP A 60 0.33 1.65 -16.20
C TRP A 60 -0.84 1.07 -16.99
N GLN A 61 -0.56 0.27 -18.02
CA GLN A 61 -1.60 -0.38 -18.82
C GLN A 61 -2.47 -1.32 -18.00
N LYS A 62 -1.91 -1.99 -17.00
CA LYS A 62 -2.69 -2.84 -16.07
C LYS A 62 -3.58 -2.01 -15.16
N MET A 63 -3.07 -0.92 -14.58
CA MET A 63 -3.85 -0.01 -13.73
C MET A 63 -5.08 0.54 -14.46
N LEU A 64 -4.95 0.87 -15.75
CA LEU A 64 -6.07 1.35 -16.59
C LEU A 64 -7.19 0.31 -16.80
N GLN A 65 -6.96 -0.98 -16.52
CA GLN A 65 -7.98 -2.02 -16.68
C GLN A 65 -9.02 -2.03 -15.56
N LEU A 66 -8.71 -1.39 -14.43
CA LEU A 66 -9.59 -1.37 -13.27
C LEU A 66 -9.55 0.00 -12.60
N GLU A 67 -10.55 0.82 -12.91
CA GLU A 67 -10.67 2.20 -12.40
C GLU A 67 -10.70 2.28 -10.87
N ALA A 68 -11.25 1.26 -10.20
CA ALA A 68 -11.31 1.17 -8.74
C ALA A 68 -9.97 0.74 -8.08
N SER A 69 -8.85 0.82 -8.80
CA SER A 69 -7.53 0.48 -8.29
C SER A 69 -6.67 1.71 -8.05
N GLU A 70 -5.87 1.65 -6.99
CA GLU A 70 -4.92 2.71 -6.63
C GLU A 70 -3.51 2.14 -6.48
N LEU A 71 -2.53 3.00 -6.81
CA LEU A 71 -1.12 2.71 -6.71
C LEU A 71 -0.45 3.87 -5.96
N ILE A 72 0.08 3.59 -4.77
CA ILE A 72 0.79 4.57 -3.95
C ILE A 72 2.27 4.24 -3.97
N LEU A 73 3.11 5.21 -4.35
CA LEU A 73 4.56 5.08 -4.38
C LEU A 73 5.15 5.99 -3.30
N THR A 74 5.64 5.41 -2.21
CA THR A 74 6.18 6.17 -1.08
C THR A 74 7.71 6.22 -1.17
N PRO A 75 8.33 7.38 -1.43
CA PRO A 75 9.78 7.48 -1.59
C PRO A 75 10.52 7.20 -0.28
N TYR A 76 11.60 6.43 -0.38
CA TYR A 76 12.57 6.18 0.70
C TYR A 76 13.81 7.05 0.46
N GLY A 77 14.87 6.81 1.23
CA GLY A 77 16.05 7.68 1.27
C GLY A 77 16.04 8.61 2.48
N GLY A 78 16.87 9.66 2.43
CA GLY A 78 17.05 10.59 3.55
C GLY A 78 17.27 9.86 4.88
N ARG A 79 16.49 10.23 5.90
CA ARG A 79 16.56 9.63 7.24
C ARG A 79 16.36 8.11 7.25
N MET A 80 15.57 7.55 6.33
CA MET A 80 15.33 6.10 6.26
C MET A 80 16.59 5.32 5.86
N SER A 81 17.52 5.92 5.13
CA SER A 81 18.79 5.31 4.73
C SER A 81 19.90 5.42 5.78
N GLU A 82 19.73 6.27 6.78
CA GLU A 82 20.69 6.47 7.87
C GLU A 82 20.50 5.45 9.01
N ILE A 83 19.27 4.96 9.19
CA ILE A 83 18.89 4.02 10.23
C ILE A 83 19.33 2.61 9.83
N SER A 84 19.96 1.87 10.76
CA SER A 84 20.36 0.48 10.51
C SER A 84 19.14 -0.43 10.33
N ALA A 85 19.20 -1.38 9.40
CA ALA A 85 18.14 -2.39 9.21
C ALA A 85 17.90 -3.26 10.45
N SER A 86 18.86 -3.34 11.37
CA SER A 86 18.76 -4.07 12.63
C SER A 86 18.37 -3.19 13.82
N GLU A 87 18.23 -1.88 13.64
CA GLU A 87 17.91 -0.94 14.74
C GLU A 87 16.49 -1.16 15.28
N THR A 88 15.57 -1.55 14.39
CA THR A 88 14.20 -1.91 14.75
C THR A 88 13.73 -3.11 13.92
N PRO A 89 12.60 -3.76 14.27
CA PRO A 89 12.04 -4.83 13.44
C PRO A 89 11.65 -4.40 12.01
N PHE A 90 11.59 -3.09 11.73
CA PHE A 90 11.34 -2.57 10.38
C PHE A 90 12.66 -2.49 9.59
N GLN A 91 12.89 -3.50 8.76
CA GLN A 91 14.17 -3.76 8.09
C GLN A 91 14.35 -2.99 6.77
N HIS A 92 13.29 -2.44 6.18
CA HIS A 92 13.33 -1.78 4.87
C HIS A 92 13.99 -0.39 4.99
N ARG A 93 15.32 -0.33 4.87
CA ARG A 93 16.14 0.88 5.10
C ARG A 93 16.97 1.23 3.86
N LYS A 94 18.27 1.46 4.05
CA LYS A 94 19.23 1.77 2.98
C LYS A 94 19.16 0.74 1.86
N GLY A 95 19.10 1.22 0.62
CA GLY A 95 18.99 0.39 -0.59
C GLY A 95 17.55 0.22 -1.08
N ASN A 96 16.54 0.58 -0.27
CA ASN A 96 15.16 0.71 -0.76
C ASN A 96 14.95 2.10 -1.38
N LEU A 97 14.50 2.15 -2.63
CA LEU A 97 14.20 3.40 -3.35
C LEU A 97 12.82 3.93 -2.98
N PHE A 98 11.82 3.06 -2.97
CA PHE A 98 10.45 3.36 -2.56
C PHE A 98 9.68 2.09 -2.22
N GLU A 99 8.60 2.25 -1.47
CA GLU A 99 7.59 1.22 -1.24
C GLU A 99 6.41 1.45 -2.19
N ILE A 100 5.80 0.36 -2.65
CA ILE A 100 4.61 0.37 -3.48
C ILE A 100 3.47 -0.25 -2.70
N GLN A 101 2.35 0.44 -2.59
CA GLN A 101 1.08 -0.11 -2.14
C GLN A 101 0.14 -0.27 -3.34
N TYR A 102 -0.34 -1.49 -3.57
CA TYR A 102 -1.37 -1.81 -4.56
C TYR A 102 -2.69 -1.98 -3.85
N LEU A 103 -3.71 -1.24 -4.26
CA LEU A 103 -5.03 -1.24 -3.64
C LEU A 103 -6.10 -1.47 -4.71
N VAL A 104 -7.16 -2.18 -4.33
CA VAL A 104 -8.39 -2.27 -5.11
C VAL A 104 -9.57 -2.25 -4.16
N PHE A 105 -10.55 -1.41 -4.48
CA PHE A 105 -11.74 -1.16 -3.68
C PHE A 105 -13.00 -1.61 -4.41
N TRP A 106 -14.01 -2.07 -3.67
CA TRP A 106 -15.33 -2.41 -4.23
C TRP A 106 -16.42 -2.46 -3.17
N ASN A 107 -17.67 -2.49 -3.61
CA ASN A 107 -18.86 -2.45 -2.75
C ASN A 107 -19.76 -3.68 -2.85
N ASP A 108 -19.80 -4.36 -4.00
CA ASP A 108 -20.61 -5.59 -4.19
C ASP A 108 -19.72 -6.83 -3.98
N ASP A 109 -20.09 -7.67 -3.02
CA ASP A 109 -19.40 -8.95 -2.73
C ASP A 109 -19.20 -9.82 -3.97
N LYS A 110 -20.07 -9.71 -4.99
CA LYS A 110 -19.94 -10.42 -6.27
C LYS A 110 -18.68 -10.05 -7.06
N GLU A 111 -18.09 -8.88 -6.80
CA GLU A 111 -16.87 -8.41 -7.46
C GLU A 111 -15.59 -8.91 -6.77
N THR A 112 -15.70 -9.50 -5.58
CA THR A 112 -14.57 -9.91 -4.73
C THR A 112 -13.56 -10.78 -5.46
N GLU A 113 -14.00 -11.88 -6.08
CA GLU A 113 -13.09 -12.80 -6.77
C GLU A 113 -12.44 -12.17 -8.01
N LYS A 114 -13.17 -11.32 -8.73
CA LYS A 114 -12.66 -10.57 -9.88
C LYS A 114 -11.55 -9.61 -9.44
N ASN A 115 -11.78 -8.82 -8.40
CA ASN A 115 -10.88 -7.77 -7.93
C ASN A 115 -9.64 -8.35 -7.25
N ILE A 116 -9.81 -9.35 -6.38
CA ILE A 116 -8.69 -10.08 -5.78
C ILE A 116 -7.87 -10.78 -6.88
N GLY A 117 -8.53 -11.42 -7.85
CA GLY A 117 -7.86 -12.08 -8.97
C GLY A 117 -7.05 -11.11 -9.82
N TRP A 118 -7.60 -9.93 -10.10
CA TRP A 118 -6.89 -8.86 -10.81
C TRP A 118 -5.65 -8.40 -10.04
N LEU A 119 -5.78 -8.09 -8.75
CA LEU A 119 -4.66 -7.61 -7.94
C LEU A 119 -3.55 -8.66 -7.83
N ARG A 120 -3.90 -9.95 -7.72
CA ARG A 120 -2.91 -11.04 -7.72
C ARG A 120 -2.13 -11.11 -9.03
N ARG A 121 -2.79 -10.90 -10.18
CA ARG A 121 -2.12 -10.86 -11.49
C ARG A 121 -1.19 -9.65 -11.61
N LEU A 122 -1.63 -8.47 -11.17
CA LEU A 122 -0.80 -7.27 -11.12
C LEU A 122 0.43 -7.48 -10.23
N TYR A 123 0.23 -8.01 -9.03
CA TYR A 123 1.33 -8.31 -8.11
C TYR A 123 2.29 -9.35 -8.69
N ALA A 124 1.79 -10.37 -9.39
CA ALA A 124 2.64 -11.34 -10.06
C ALA A 124 3.48 -10.72 -11.19
N SER A 125 2.91 -9.82 -11.99
CA SER A 125 3.65 -9.16 -13.08
C SER A 125 4.75 -8.24 -12.57
N MET A 126 4.62 -7.69 -11.36
CA MET A 126 5.63 -6.84 -10.74
C MET A 126 6.84 -7.60 -10.16
N ALA A 127 6.75 -8.93 -10.02
CA ALA A 127 7.80 -9.74 -9.39
C ALA A 127 9.23 -9.53 -9.95
N PRO A 128 9.46 -9.31 -11.26
CA PRO A 128 10.81 -9.09 -11.79
C PRO A 128 11.42 -7.73 -11.43
N TYR A 129 10.61 -6.75 -11.03
CA TYR A 129 10.99 -5.35 -10.87
C TYR A 129 11.15 -4.91 -9.41
N VAL A 130 10.89 -5.80 -8.47
CA VAL A 130 10.87 -5.53 -7.03
C VAL A 130 11.92 -6.38 -6.32
N SER A 131 12.10 -6.13 -5.03
CA SER A 131 12.98 -6.92 -4.17
C SER A 131 12.73 -8.43 -4.31
N LYS A 132 13.80 -9.22 -4.20
CA LYS A 132 13.77 -10.68 -4.35
C LYS A 132 14.69 -11.34 -3.33
N SER A 133 14.30 -12.54 -2.90
CA SER A 133 15.05 -13.36 -1.94
C SER A 133 15.40 -12.68 -0.60
N PRO A 134 14.41 -12.26 0.21
CA PRO A 134 12.97 -12.43 0.01
C PRO A 134 12.33 -11.28 -0.80
N ARG A 135 11.14 -11.52 -1.35
CA ARG A 135 10.27 -10.45 -1.84
C ARG A 135 9.70 -9.72 -0.63
N ALA A 136 10.15 -8.49 -0.41
CA ALA A 136 9.82 -7.72 0.78
C ALA A 136 8.36 -7.25 0.76
N ALA A 137 7.73 -7.31 1.93
CA ALA A 137 6.39 -6.79 2.19
C ALA A 137 6.39 -5.99 3.50
N TYR A 138 5.44 -5.08 3.65
CA TYR A 138 5.28 -4.33 4.89
C TYR A 138 4.26 -4.98 5.82
N MET A 139 4.67 -5.30 7.05
CA MET A 139 3.84 -5.99 8.04
C MET A 139 2.49 -5.30 8.33
N ASN A 140 2.43 -3.96 8.27
CA ASN A 140 1.19 -3.21 8.51
C ASN A 140 0.20 -3.30 7.33
N TYR A 141 0.66 -3.71 6.15
CA TYR A 141 -0.17 -4.05 5.00
C TYR A 141 -0.36 -5.56 4.93
N ARG A 142 -1.10 -6.10 5.90
CA ARG A 142 -1.25 -7.55 6.08
C ARG A 142 -1.79 -8.22 4.82
N ASP A 143 -1.01 -9.15 4.29
CA ASP A 143 -1.40 -9.96 3.14
C ASP A 143 -1.34 -11.45 3.45
N LEU A 144 -2.51 -12.04 3.66
CA LEU A 144 -2.66 -13.46 3.94
C LEU A 144 -2.36 -14.36 2.72
N ASP A 145 -2.09 -13.80 1.54
CA ASP A 145 -1.60 -14.57 0.38
C ASP A 145 -0.10 -14.90 0.50
N LEU A 146 0.65 -14.20 1.37
CA LEU A 146 2.08 -14.47 1.61
C LEU A 146 2.32 -15.72 2.47
N GLY A 147 1.28 -16.23 3.12
CA GLY A 147 1.35 -17.40 4.00
C GLY A 147 0.52 -17.20 5.26
N ARG A 148 0.16 -18.32 5.90
CA ARG A 148 -0.65 -18.32 7.13
C ARG A 148 -0.22 -19.49 8.02
N ASN A 149 -0.26 -19.29 9.33
CA ASN A 149 -0.12 -20.38 10.30
C ASN A 149 -1.44 -21.15 10.39
N LYS A 150 -1.45 -22.41 9.94
CA LYS A 150 -2.67 -23.24 9.88
C LYS A 150 -3.26 -23.52 11.27
N GLU A 151 -2.40 -23.69 12.27
CA GLU A 151 -2.80 -23.99 13.66
C GLU A 151 -3.54 -22.81 14.33
N SER A 152 -3.11 -21.57 14.06
CA SER A 152 -3.72 -20.37 14.62
C SER A 152 -5.13 -20.11 14.07
N ILE A 153 -5.39 -20.46 12.80
CA ILE A 153 -6.72 -20.32 12.19
C ILE A 153 -7.71 -21.27 12.83
N GLN A 154 -7.32 -22.53 13.05
CA GLN A 154 -8.17 -23.51 13.71
C GLN A 154 -8.52 -23.03 15.12
N ALA A 155 -7.54 -22.57 15.91
CA ALA A 155 -7.77 -22.03 17.25
C ALA A 155 -8.70 -20.81 17.25
N MET A 156 -8.53 -19.87 16.31
CA MET A 156 -9.41 -18.70 16.19
C MET A 156 -10.82 -19.07 15.71
N GLN A 157 -10.97 -20.04 14.81
CA GLN A 157 -12.28 -20.54 14.38
C GLN A 157 -13.01 -21.24 15.52
N LYS A 158 -12.29 -22.06 16.32
CA LYS A 158 -12.84 -22.67 17.54
C LYS A 158 -13.33 -21.61 18.53
N GLN A 159 -12.56 -20.53 18.71
CA GLN A 159 -12.89 -19.47 19.65
C GLN A 159 -14.01 -18.54 19.16
N ALA A 160 -14.09 -18.27 17.85
CA ALA A 160 -15.11 -17.39 17.26
C ALA A 160 -16.45 -18.10 17.00
N PHE A 161 -16.42 -19.40 16.68
CA PHE A 161 -17.61 -20.16 16.26
C PHE A 161 -17.95 -21.35 17.18
N GLY A 162 -17.17 -21.59 18.24
CA GLY A 162 -17.50 -22.58 19.27
C GLY A 162 -17.44 -24.04 18.81
N VAL A 163 -16.66 -24.36 17.77
CA VAL A 163 -16.49 -25.73 17.22
C VAL A 163 -15.14 -26.33 17.58
#